data_AF-A0A1V4IYF1-F1
#
_entry.id   AF-A0A1V4IYF1-F1
#
_cell.length_a   1.000
_cell.length_b   1.000
_cell.length_c   1.000
_cell.angle_alpha   90.00
_cell.angle_beta   90.00
_cell.angle_gamma   90.00
#
_symmetry.space_group_name_H-M   'P 1'
#
loop_
_entity.id
_entity.type
_entity.pdbx_description
1 polymer ?
#
loop_
_entity_poly.entity_id
_entity_poly.type
_entity_poly.pdbx_seq_one_letter_code
_entity_poly.pdbx_strand_id
1 'polypeptide(L)'
;MRYWSMSFVTRVGLLGLYTLSDFQAAIDKKGYVNLVVSFGASRPPYVTPENGFTWIDASNLPLVPLTLLYRNNQVSQGFPYTAKNIPEGQIVPPEVMKEYYPCGKYVNPIYFDSSCYDCNY
;
A
#
# COMPACT_ATOMS: atom_id res chain seq x y z
N MET A 1 10.49 -0.34 -11.41
CA MET A 1 9.88 -1.64 -11.07
C MET A 1 8.71 -1.89 -12.00
N ARG A 2 8.47 -3.12 -12.43
CA ARG A 2 7.23 -3.52 -13.11
C ARG A 2 6.61 -4.65 -12.31
N TYR A 3 5.29 -4.67 -12.17
CA TYR A 3 4.53 -5.74 -11.54
C TYR A 3 4.77 -5.85 -10.02
N TRP A 4 3.96 -5.10 -9.27
CA TRP A 4 3.83 -5.27 -7.83
C TRP A 4 2.41 -5.69 -7.46
N SER A 5 2.28 -6.37 -6.32
CA SER A 5 0.98 -6.72 -5.75
C SER A 5 0.98 -6.59 -4.24
N MET A 6 -0.18 -6.29 -3.68
CA MET A 6 -0.43 -6.27 -2.25
C MET A 6 -1.55 -7.26 -1.93
N SER A 7 -1.32 -8.19 -1.00
CA SER A 7 -2.27 -9.23 -0.64
C SER A 7 -2.54 -9.24 0.86
N PHE A 8 -3.81 -9.22 1.27
CA PHE A 8 -4.20 -9.63 2.61
C PHE A 8 -4.24 -11.15 2.66
N VAL A 9 -3.50 -11.73 3.60
CA VAL A 9 -3.43 -13.18 3.79
C VAL A 9 -3.76 -13.57 5.23
N THR A 10 -4.27 -14.78 5.41
CA THR A 10 -4.38 -15.38 6.75
C THR A 10 -3.00 -15.68 7.31
N ARG A 11 -2.83 -15.50 8.63
CA ARG A 11 -1.56 -15.85 9.29
C ARG A 11 -1.25 -17.35 9.21
N VAL A 12 -2.27 -18.19 9.28
CA VAL A 12 -2.17 -19.65 9.15
C VAL A 12 -2.44 -20.03 7.70
N GLY A 13 -1.48 -20.66 7.05
CA GLY A 13 -1.60 -21.16 5.67
C GLY A 13 -1.41 -20.12 4.55
N LEU A 14 -1.23 -18.83 4.87
CA LEU A 14 -1.02 -17.75 3.89
C LEU A 14 -2.09 -17.70 2.79
N LEU A 15 -3.34 -18.03 3.12
CA LEU A 15 -4.43 -18.00 2.15
C LEU A 15 -4.72 -16.55 1.76
N GLY A 16 -4.66 -16.26 0.47
CA GLY A 16 -4.97 -14.94 -0.08
C GLY A 16 -6.46 -14.64 0.01
N LEU A 17 -6.81 -13.57 0.72
CA LEU A 17 -8.19 -13.13 0.93
C LEU A 17 -8.58 -11.98 0.01
N TYR A 18 -7.62 -11.09 -0.26
CA TYR A 18 -7.77 -9.98 -1.19
C TYR A 18 -6.40 -9.65 -1.78
N THR A 19 -6.35 -9.31 -3.07
CA THR A 19 -5.12 -8.89 -3.74
C THR A 19 -5.40 -7.69 -4.65
N LEU A 20 -4.56 -6.67 -4.54
CA LEU A 20 -4.49 -5.53 -5.44
C LEU A 20 -3.18 -5.63 -6.24
N SER A 21 -3.26 -5.50 -7.55
CA SER A 21 -2.09 -5.41 -8.44
C SER A 21 -1.84 -3.97 -8.88
N ASP A 22 -0.63 -3.70 -9.36
CA ASP A 22 -0.17 -2.39 -9.81
C ASP A 22 -1.11 -1.69 -10.80
N PHE A 23 -1.64 -2.38 -11.81
CA PHE A 23 -2.55 -1.81 -12.81
C PHE A 23 -3.94 -1.43 -12.27
N GLN A 24 -4.28 -1.89 -11.07
CA GLN A 24 -5.56 -1.58 -10.41
C GLN A 24 -5.43 -0.37 -9.47
N ALA A 25 -4.21 0.07 -9.16
CA ALA A 25 -3.96 1.15 -8.23
C ALA A 25 -3.91 2.50 -8.94
N ALA A 26 -4.51 3.52 -8.33
CA ALA A 26 -4.35 4.91 -8.73
C ALA A 26 -2.92 5.38 -8.41
N ILE A 27 -2.36 6.15 -9.34
CA ILE A 27 -1.07 6.82 -9.20
C ILE A 27 -1.35 8.32 -9.10
N ASP A 28 -0.80 8.97 -8.08
CA ASP A 28 -0.96 10.40 -7.90
C ASP A 28 -0.10 11.23 -8.87
N LYS A 29 -0.26 12.56 -8.82
CA LYS A 29 0.47 13.50 -9.68
C LYS A 29 1.99 13.48 -9.46
N LYS A 30 2.47 12.93 -8.34
CA LYS A 30 3.89 12.80 -7.98
C LYS A 30 4.44 11.41 -8.29
N GLY A 31 3.62 10.49 -8.80
CA GLY A 31 4.03 9.13 -9.14
C GLY A 31 3.95 8.13 -7.99
N TYR A 32 3.34 8.49 -6.85
CA TYR A 32 3.15 7.59 -5.73
C TYR A 32 1.83 6.83 -5.82
N VAL A 33 1.84 5.63 -5.23
CA VAL A 33 0.63 4.84 -5.01
C VAL A 33 0.17 5.06 -3.58
N ASN A 34 -1.03 5.60 -3.41
CA ASN A 34 -1.62 5.82 -2.09
C ASN A 34 -2.79 4.87 -1.88
N LEU A 35 -2.69 3.99 -0.88
CA LEU A 35 -3.70 3.01 -0.55
C LEU A 35 -4.40 3.41 0.76
N VAL A 36 -5.73 3.50 0.74
CA VAL A 36 -6.55 3.76 1.92
C VAL A 36 -7.35 2.50 2.23
N VAL A 37 -6.96 1.82 3.30
CA VAL A 37 -7.58 0.56 3.73
C VAL A 37 -8.59 0.84 4.84
N SER A 38 -9.82 0.37 4.65
CA SER A 38 -10.91 0.50 5.62
C SER A 38 -11.45 -0.86 6.05
N PHE A 39 -11.77 -0.98 7.33
CA PHE A 39 -12.42 -2.15 7.91
C PHE A 39 -13.87 -1.81 8.29
N GLY A 40 -14.65 -1.32 7.31
CA GLY A 40 -16.07 -0.98 7.50
C GLY A 40 -16.38 0.50 7.72
N ALA A 41 -15.38 1.39 7.71
CA ALA A 41 -15.63 2.82 7.65
C ALA A 41 -16.05 3.24 6.23
N SER A 42 -16.92 4.24 6.13
CA SER A 42 -17.31 4.81 4.84
C SER A 42 -16.14 5.51 4.16
N ARG A 43 -16.07 5.41 2.82
CA ARG A 43 -15.05 6.09 2.02
C ARG A 43 -15.17 7.61 2.14
N PRO A 44 -14.12 8.33 2.57
CA PRO A 44 -14.13 9.80 2.56
C PRO A 44 -14.26 10.34 1.13
N PRO A 45 -14.93 11.48 0.91
CA PRO A 45 -15.30 11.96 -0.42
C PRO A 45 -14.09 12.26 -1.32
N TYR A 46 -12.96 12.69 -0.75
CA TYR A 46 -11.73 13.00 -1.49
C TYR A 46 -10.82 11.80 -1.73
N VAL A 47 -11.15 10.63 -1.17
CA VAL A 47 -10.41 9.38 -1.43
C VAL A 47 -10.92 8.79 -2.75
N THR A 48 -10.44 9.35 -3.85
CA THR A 48 -10.80 8.95 -5.22
C THR A 48 -9.56 8.73 -6.09
N PRO A 49 -9.69 7.95 -7.19
CA PRO A 49 -8.60 7.78 -8.14
C PRO A 49 -8.10 9.09 -8.75
N GLU A 50 -9.00 10.06 -9.00
CA GLU A 50 -8.65 11.37 -9.57
C GLU A 50 -7.74 12.19 -8.63
N ASN A 51 -7.89 11.97 -7.32
CA ASN A 51 -7.04 12.57 -6.29
C ASN A 51 -5.82 11.70 -5.96
N GLY A 52 -5.58 10.60 -6.67
CA GLY A 52 -4.42 9.74 -6.48
C GLY A 52 -4.56 8.69 -5.38
N PHE A 53 -5.79 8.37 -4.95
CA PHE A 53 -6.05 7.36 -3.93
C PHE A 53 -6.74 6.12 -4.47
N THR A 54 -6.29 4.96 -3.98
CA THR A 54 -6.98 3.68 -4.14
C THR A 54 -7.69 3.34 -2.83
N TRP A 55 -9.02 3.26 -2.87
CA TRP A 55 -9.81 2.81 -1.73
C TRP A 55 -9.90 1.28 -1.69
N ILE A 56 -9.61 0.71 -0.53
CA ILE A 56 -9.70 -0.72 -0.28
C ILE A 56 -10.68 -0.94 0.86
N ASP A 57 -11.84 -1.51 0.53
CA ASP A 57 -12.84 -1.91 1.50
C ASP A 57 -12.59 -3.36 1.94
N ALA A 58 -11.98 -3.50 3.12
CA ALA A 58 -11.71 -4.78 3.77
C ALA A 58 -12.82 -5.20 4.74
N SER A 59 -14.00 -4.55 4.72
CA SER A 59 -15.12 -4.88 5.61
C SER A 59 -15.63 -6.32 5.50
N ASN A 60 -15.50 -6.92 4.31
CA ASN A 60 -15.91 -8.29 4.04
C ASN A 60 -14.83 -9.33 4.40
N LEU A 61 -13.64 -8.89 4.80
CA LEU A 61 -12.59 -9.82 5.21
C LEU A 61 -12.91 -10.42 6.58
N PRO A 62 -12.57 -11.70 6.81
CA PRO A 62 -12.80 -12.33 8.10
C PRO A 62 -12.08 -11.58 9.22
N LEU A 63 -12.73 -11.47 10.38
CA LEU A 63 -12.20 -10.85 11.60
C LEU A 63 -11.15 -11.74 12.28
N VAL A 64 -10.13 -12.13 11.53
CA VAL A 64 -8.96 -12.88 11.99
C VAL A 64 -7.71 -12.02 11.81
N PRO A 65 -6.60 -12.31 12.51
CA PRO A 65 -5.35 -11.62 12.25
C PRO A 65 -4.95 -11.74 10.78
N LEU A 66 -4.92 -10.61 10.09
CA LEU A 66 -4.52 -10.48 8.70
C LEU A 66 -3.06 -10.02 8.61
N THR A 67 -2.32 -10.64 7.70
CA THR A 67 -0.98 -10.18 7.31
C THR A 67 -1.08 -9.51 5.95
N LEU A 68 -0.48 -8.33 5.82
CA LEU A 68 -0.32 -7.68 4.52
C LEU A 68 1.00 -8.10 3.89
N LEU A 69 0.95 -8.75 2.73
CA LEU A 69 2.13 -9.09 1.95
C LEU A 69 2.25 -8.15 0.77
N TYR A 70 3.38 -7.46 0.69
CA TYR A 70 3.77 -6.66 -0.46
C TYR A 70 4.81 -7.44 -1.28
N ARG A 71 4.56 -7.59 -2.59
CA ARG A 71 5.41 -8.35 -3.52
C ARG A 71 5.79 -7.48 -4.70
N ASN A 72 7.06 -7.59 -5.10
CA ASN A 72 7.58 -6.98 -6.32
C ASN A 72 8.19 -8.09 -7.18
N ASN A 73 7.61 -8.33 -8.36
CA ASN A 73 7.96 -9.52 -9.13
C ASN A 73 9.06 -9.25 -10.17
N GLN A 74 9.32 -8.00 -10.57
CA GLN A 74 10.37 -7.67 -11.53
C GLN A 74 11.02 -6.32 -11.25
N VAL A 75 11.99 -6.35 -10.34
CA VAL A 75 12.95 -5.28 -10.17
C VAL A 75 13.94 -5.34 -11.35
N SER A 76 14.04 -4.27 -12.17
CA SER A 76 15.12 -4.17 -13.17
C SER A 76 16.47 -4.38 -12.48
N GLN A 77 17.41 -5.11 -13.10
CA GLN A 77 18.68 -5.46 -12.44
C GLN A 77 19.44 -4.25 -11.87
N GLY A 78 19.28 -3.07 -12.46
CA GLY A 78 19.90 -1.82 -12.01
C GLY A 78 19.03 -0.93 -11.11
N PHE A 79 17.87 -1.39 -10.65
CA PHE A 79 17.01 -0.57 -9.80
C PHE A 79 17.55 -0.51 -8.36
N PRO A 80 17.93 0.68 -7.87
CA PRO A 80 18.74 0.81 -6.66
C PRO A 80 17.93 0.67 -5.36
N TYR A 81 16.62 0.75 -5.42
CA TYR A 81 15.73 0.82 -4.26
C TYR A 81 15.09 -0.55 -3.93
N THR A 82 15.92 -1.58 -3.83
CA THR A 82 15.47 -2.98 -3.72
C THR A 82 16.04 -3.68 -2.49
N ALA A 83 15.23 -4.57 -1.91
CA ALA A 83 15.62 -5.44 -0.81
C ALA A 83 16.50 -6.64 -1.24
N LYS A 84 16.88 -6.75 -2.52
CA LYS A 84 17.57 -7.92 -3.10
C LYS A 84 18.81 -8.38 -2.32
N ASN A 85 19.55 -7.45 -1.72
CA ASN A 85 20.80 -7.74 -1.00
C ASN A 85 20.62 -7.89 0.51
N ILE A 86 19.37 -7.88 1.00
CA ILE A 86 19.05 -8.07 2.41
C ILE A 86 18.84 -9.57 2.67
N PRO A 87 19.53 -10.16 3.67
CA PRO A 87 19.34 -11.55 4.03
C PRO A 87 17.88 -11.86 4.37
N GLU A 88 17.44 -13.06 4.03
CA GLU A 88 16.09 -13.53 4.35
C GLU A 88 15.82 -13.48 5.86
N GLY A 89 14.60 -13.08 6.23
CA GLY A 89 14.18 -12.94 7.62
C GLY A 89 14.63 -11.64 8.30
N GLN A 90 15.47 -10.82 7.66
CA GLN A 90 15.82 -9.50 8.17
C GLN A 90 14.82 -8.43 7.76
N ILE A 91 14.63 -7.45 8.65
CA ILE A 91 13.85 -6.25 8.34
C ILE A 91 14.65 -5.39 7.36
N VAL A 92 14.03 -5.04 6.24
CA VAL A 92 14.63 -4.12 5.27
C VAL A 92 14.69 -2.72 5.89
N PRO A 93 15.87 -2.08 5.98
CA PRO A 93 15.97 -0.72 6.49
C PRO A 93 15.41 0.31 5.50
N PRO A 94 14.78 1.42 5.97
CA PRO A 94 14.28 2.48 5.09
C PRO A 94 15.32 3.06 4.14
N GLU A 95 16.56 3.22 4.58
CA GLU A 95 17.68 3.77 3.80
C GLU A 95 18.05 2.93 2.57
N VAL A 96 17.68 1.64 2.55
CA VAL A 96 17.95 0.73 1.44
C VAL A 96 16.96 0.96 0.30
N MET A 97 15.67 1.08 0.62
CA MET A 97 14.62 1.31 -0.39
C MET A 97 14.32 2.80 -0.61
N LYS A 98 14.82 3.69 0.24
CA LYS A 98 14.60 5.15 0.19
C LYS A 98 13.12 5.49 -0.05
N GLU A 99 12.81 6.21 -1.12
CA GLU A 99 11.44 6.63 -1.48
C GLU A 99 10.51 5.47 -1.85
N TYR A 100 11.05 4.28 -2.15
CA TYR A 100 10.25 3.08 -2.39
C TYR A 100 9.94 2.30 -1.10
N TYR A 101 10.47 2.74 0.05
CA TYR A 101 10.15 2.11 1.32
C TYR A 101 8.66 2.32 1.65
N PRO A 102 7.87 1.26 1.82
CA PRO A 102 6.46 1.40 2.13
C PRO A 102 6.30 2.03 3.52
N CYS A 103 5.50 3.08 3.61
CA CYS A 103 5.14 3.73 4.87
C CYS A 103 3.62 3.70 5.06
N GLY A 104 3.19 3.76 6.32
CA GLY A 104 1.78 3.72 6.66
C GLY A 104 1.52 4.35 8.01
N LYS A 105 0.33 4.92 8.17
CA LYS A 105 -0.18 5.46 9.43
C LYS A 105 -1.68 5.24 9.50
N TYR A 106 -2.19 5.09 10.72
CA TYR A 106 -3.63 5.17 10.95
C TYR A 106 -4.07 6.63 10.93
N VAL A 107 -5.18 6.90 10.27
CA VAL A 107 -5.75 8.25 10.16
C VAL A 107 -7.26 8.22 10.40
N ASN A 108 -7.79 9.31 10.95
CA ASN A 108 -9.22 9.56 10.99
C ASN A 108 -9.71 9.96 9.58
N PRO A 109 -10.95 9.61 9.17
CA PRO A 109 -11.53 10.07 7.89
C PRO A 109 -11.38 11.57 7.60
N ILE A 110 -11.45 12.42 8.63
CA ILE A 110 -11.29 13.89 8.52
C ILE A 110 -9.90 14.28 7.96
N TYR A 111 -8.90 13.40 8.05
CA TYR A 111 -7.59 13.59 7.42
C TYR A 111 -7.70 13.87 5.92
N PHE A 112 -8.74 13.34 5.27
CA PHE A 112 -8.92 13.46 3.83
C PHE A 112 -9.74 14.68 3.41
N ASP A 113 -10.17 15.53 4.34
CA ASP A 113 -10.96 16.72 3.99
C ASP A 113 -10.10 17.74 3.23
N SER A 114 -10.69 18.35 2.18
CA SER A 114 -10.04 19.27 1.23
C SER A 114 -9.22 20.39 1.84
N SER A 115 -9.52 20.83 3.06
CA SER A 115 -8.80 21.92 3.72
C SER A 115 -7.40 21.52 4.23
N CYS A 116 -7.08 20.22 4.23
CA CYS A 116 -5.81 19.69 4.76
C CYS A 116 -4.86 19.18 3.69
N TYR A 117 -5.33 18.96 2.46
CA TYR A 117 -4.54 18.31 1.40
C TYR A 117 -3.42 19.18 0.83
N ASP A 118 -3.59 20.51 0.86
CA ASP A 118 -2.57 21.47 0.39
C ASP A 118 -1.55 21.85 1.47
N CYS A 119 -1.67 21.33 2.69
CA CYS A 119 -0.88 21.83 3.83
C CYS A 119 0.44 21.08 4.09
N ASN A 120 0.69 19.91 3.52
CA ASN A 120 1.88 19.11 3.88
C ASN A 120 2.41 18.21 2.76
N TYR A 121 2.79 18.80 1.63
CA TYR A 121 3.67 18.11 0.68
C TYR A 121 4.65 19.04 -0.03
#